data_AF-A0A847DKA6-F1
#
_entry.id   AF-A0A847DKA6-F1
#
_cell.length_a   1.000
_cell.length_b   1.000
_cell.length_c   1.000
_cell.angle_alpha   90.00
_cell.angle_beta   90.00
_cell.angle_gamma   90.00
#
_symmetry.space_group_name_H-M   'P 1'
#
loop_
_entity.id
_entity.type
_entity.pdbx_description
1 polymer ?
#
loop_
_entity_poly.entity_id
_entity_poly.type
_entity_poly.pdbx_seq_one_letter_code
_entity_poly.pdbx_strand_id
1 'polypeptide(L)'
;MNTEGILVKERIDETTKMCEREQPVYEQISNFSIVLYIFGYFTSPDLLSVDDVDNVEAGTILKEHFEEIKKEDIPSDYNITSSQDRYLLVFGDPLFPTHFAAITDMRSIRPFFSKLPFFGSGYDSLKELKMEFAGVDGQASIDIYWYKWKRPAALKQVSAKIYTIRDDGDYEVMEYKYAN
;
A
#
# COMPACT_ATOMS: atom_id res chain seq x y z
N MET A 1 -6.61 -8.88 -15.94
CA MET A 1 -5.96 -7.98 -14.97
C MET A 1 -6.52 -6.59 -15.18
N ASN A 2 -7.02 -5.94 -14.14
CA ASN A 2 -7.47 -4.54 -14.21
C ASN A 2 -6.23 -3.61 -14.17
N THR A 3 -6.31 -2.40 -14.73
CA THR A 3 -5.23 -1.40 -14.73
C THR A 3 -4.69 -1.13 -13.33
N GLU A 4 -5.58 -1.03 -12.35
CA GLU A 4 -5.25 -0.87 -10.93
C GLU A 4 -4.33 -1.99 -10.41
N GLY A 5 -4.59 -3.23 -10.82
CA GLY A 5 -3.79 -4.39 -10.42
C GLY A 5 -2.42 -4.45 -11.09
N ILE A 6 -2.30 -3.92 -12.30
CA ILE A 6 -1.00 -3.74 -12.98
C ILE A 6 -0.16 -2.74 -12.20
N LEU A 7 -0.74 -1.58 -11.85
CA LEU A 7 -0.05 -0.54 -11.09
C LEU A 7 0.42 -1.03 -9.72
N VAL A 8 -0.43 -1.76 -8.97
CA VAL A 8 -0.02 -2.36 -7.70
C VAL A 8 1.20 -3.27 -7.89
N LYS A 9 1.18 -4.12 -8.92
CA LYS A 9 2.30 -5.02 -9.21
C LYS A 9 3.56 -4.24 -9.56
N GLU A 10 3.47 -3.22 -10.42
CA GLU A 10 4.60 -2.37 -10.80
C GLU A 10 5.22 -1.68 -9.58
N ARG A 11 4.39 -1.17 -8.66
CA ARG A 11 4.86 -0.54 -7.41
C ARG A 11 5.54 -1.53 -6.46
N ILE A 12 5.03 -2.76 -6.37
CA ILE A 12 5.68 -3.83 -5.60
C ILE A 12 7.04 -4.17 -6.22
N ASP A 13 7.09 -4.34 -7.54
CA ASP A 13 8.31 -4.67 -8.27
C ASP A 13 9.36 -3.54 -8.14
N GLU A 14 8.92 -2.28 -8.23
CA GLU A 14 9.75 -1.10 -7.99
C GLU A 14 10.32 -1.08 -6.58
N THR A 15 9.46 -1.18 -5.56
CA THR A 15 9.86 -1.16 -4.15
C THR A 15 10.86 -2.28 -3.85
N THR A 16 10.60 -3.49 -4.38
CA THR A 16 11.47 -4.65 -4.16
C THR A 16 12.86 -4.42 -4.75
N LYS A 17 12.97 -3.83 -5.95
CA LYS A 17 14.26 -3.53 -6.59
C LYS A 17 15.02 -2.40 -5.90
N MET A 18 14.31 -1.41 -5.37
CA MET A 18 14.92 -0.29 -4.65
C MET A 18 15.37 -0.69 -3.24
N CYS A 19 14.63 -1.58 -2.60
CA CYS A 19 14.85 -2.01 -1.22
C CYS A 19 15.07 -3.52 -1.13
N GLU A 20 16.01 -4.07 -1.91
CA GLU A 20 16.28 -5.51 -1.89
C GLU A 20 16.72 -5.98 -0.51
N ARG A 21 16.29 -7.19 -0.13
CA ARG A 21 16.56 -7.72 1.22
C ARG A 21 18.04 -8.00 1.49
N GLU A 22 18.82 -8.21 0.43
CA GLU A 22 20.25 -8.48 0.52
C GLU A 22 21.09 -7.20 0.57
N GLN A 23 20.56 -6.07 0.09
CA GLN A 23 21.23 -4.77 0.01
C GLN A 23 20.21 -3.62 0.10
N PRO A 24 19.68 -3.31 1.29
CA PRO A 24 18.67 -2.26 1.43
C PRO A 24 19.32 -0.89 1.20
N VAL A 25 19.23 -0.36 -0.03
CA VAL A 25 19.82 0.94 -0.40
C VAL A 25 19.10 2.11 0.29
N TYR A 26 17.85 1.90 0.72
CA TYR A 26 17.04 2.93 1.38
C TYR A 26 16.62 2.49 2.78
N GLU A 27 17.38 2.91 3.80
CA GLU A 27 16.93 2.88 5.19
C GLU A 27 15.93 4.01 5.50
N GLN A 28 15.96 5.09 4.71
CA GLN A 28 15.31 6.36 5.02
C GLN A 28 13.80 6.41 4.76
N ILE A 29 13.26 5.52 3.92
CA ILE A 29 11.81 5.48 3.65
C ILE A 29 11.16 4.53 4.65
N SER A 30 10.20 5.02 5.42
CA SER A 30 9.46 4.24 6.40
C SER A 30 8.69 3.09 5.74
N ASN A 31 8.45 2.07 6.55
CA ASN A 31 7.59 0.96 6.17
C ASN A 31 6.17 1.43 5.80
N PHE A 32 5.65 2.44 6.50
CA PHE A 32 4.31 2.99 6.26
C PHE A 32 4.20 3.55 4.86
N SER A 33 5.16 4.38 4.45
CA SER A 33 5.22 4.99 3.13
C SER A 33 5.24 3.94 2.02
N ILE A 34 6.01 2.86 2.19
CA ILE A 34 6.07 1.78 1.21
C ILE A 34 4.73 1.08 1.04
N VAL A 35 4.07 0.72 2.15
CA VAL A 35 2.79 0.02 2.10
C VAL A 35 1.71 0.92 1.50
N LEU A 36 1.67 2.19 1.90
CA LEU A 36 0.73 3.19 1.39
C LEU A 36 0.97 3.48 -0.10
N TYR A 37 2.24 3.53 -0.54
CA TYR A 37 2.60 3.68 -1.94
C TYR A 37 2.06 2.52 -2.77
N ILE A 38 2.28 1.27 -2.35
CA ILE A 38 1.77 0.08 -3.04
C ILE A 38 0.25 0.09 -3.15
N PHE A 39 -0.44 0.53 -2.10
CA PHE A 39 -1.89 0.68 -2.16
C PHE A 39 -2.35 1.80 -3.11
N GLY A 40 -1.48 2.76 -3.42
CA GLY A 40 -1.81 3.91 -4.24
C GLY A 40 -2.45 5.04 -3.46
N TYR A 41 -2.11 5.15 -2.17
CA TYR A 41 -2.52 6.27 -1.34
C TYR A 41 -1.95 7.60 -1.87
N PHE A 42 -0.68 7.60 -2.27
CA PHE A 42 -0.01 8.79 -2.79
C PHE A 42 -0.30 9.01 -4.27
N THR A 43 -0.44 10.28 -4.65
CA THR A 43 -0.45 10.73 -6.06
C THR A 43 0.98 11.04 -6.50
N SER A 44 1.84 10.03 -6.50
CA SER A 44 3.26 10.17 -6.87
C SER A 44 3.64 9.21 -8.01
N PRO A 45 4.56 9.61 -8.90
CA PRO A 45 4.97 8.79 -10.05
C PRO A 45 5.86 7.60 -9.65
N ASP A 46 6.67 7.76 -8.61
CA ASP A 46 7.65 6.77 -8.11
C ASP A 46 7.78 6.88 -6.59
N LEU A 47 8.39 5.87 -5.98
CA LEU A 47 8.59 5.77 -4.53
C LEU A 47 9.50 6.88 -3.98
N LEU A 48 10.45 7.38 -4.77
CA LEU A 48 11.40 8.42 -4.33
C LEU A 48 10.76 9.82 -4.25
N SER A 49 9.59 9.97 -4.85
CA SER A 49 8.78 11.19 -4.83
C SER A 49 7.70 11.19 -3.74
N VAL A 50 7.74 10.21 -2.83
CA VAL A 50 6.78 10.09 -1.71
C VAL A 50 7.38 10.72 -0.46
N ASP A 51 6.57 11.55 0.21
CA ASP A 51 6.92 12.07 1.54
C ASP A 51 6.87 10.95 2.57
N ASP A 52 7.85 10.94 3.48
CA ASP A 52 7.92 9.85 4.46
C ASP A 52 6.92 10.03 5.60
N VAL A 53 6.19 8.95 5.89
CA VAL A 53 5.14 8.89 6.91
C VAL A 53 5.73 8.36 8.21
N ASP A 54 5.53 9.09 9.31
CA ASP A 54 5.86 8.63 10.66
C ASP A 54 4.72 7.83 11.31
N ASN A 55 4.94 7.33 12.53
CA ASN A 55 3.94 6.53 13.24
C ASN A 55 2.69 7.33 13.65
N VAL A 56 2.80 8.63 13.93
CA VAL A 56 1.65 9.48 14.30
C VAL A 56 0.77 9.74 13.08
N GLU A 57 1.40 10.04 11.96
CA GLU A 57 0.72 10.22 10.68
C GLU A 57 0.11 8.89 10.21
N ALA A 58 0.82 7.77 10.32
CA ALA A 58 0.30 6.44 10.01
C ALA A 58 -0.96 6.09 10.84
N GLY A 59 -0.97 6.40 12.14
CA GLY A 59 -2.15 6.22 12.99
C GLY A 59 -3.33 7.10 12.56
N THR A 60 -3.05 8.33 12.11
CA THR A 60 -4.06 9.23 11.55
C THR A 60 -4.65 8.67 10.25
N ILE A 61 -3.78 8.23 9.32
CA ILE A 61 -4.18 7.62 8.05
C ILE A 61 -5.02 6.37 8.29
N LEU A 62 -4.64 5.50 9.23
CA LEU A 62 -5.43 4.35 9.64
C LEU A 62 -6.85 4.74 10.05
N LYS A 63 -6.97 5.69 10.97
CA LYS A 63 -8.26 6.14 11.49
C LYS A 63 -9.16 6.70 10.38
N GLU A 64 -8.60 7.49 9.49
CA GLU A 64 -9.36 8.18 8.45
C GLU A 64 -9.73 7.24 7.29
N HIS A 65 -8.74 6.52 6.77
CA HIS A 65 -8.86 5.79 5.51
C HIS A 65 -9.09 4.30 5.68
N PHE A 66 -8.90 3.70 6.86
CA PHE A 66 -9.09 2.27 7.06
C PHE A 66 -10.21 1.96 8.04
N GLU A 67 -10.86 0.83 7.84
CA GLU A 67 -11.81 0.24 8.79
C GLU A 67 -11.20 -1.03 9.37
N GLU A 68 -11.29 -1.18 10.69
CA GLU A 68 -10.84 -2.39 11.37
C GLU A 68 -11.81 -3.53 11.04
N ILE A 69 -11.25 -4.69 10.71
CA ILE A 69 -12.00 -5.90 10.35
C ILE A 69 -11.47 -7.09 11.15
N LYS A 70 -12.17 -8.21 11.06
CA LYS A 70 -11.62 -9.49 11.53
C LYS A 70 -10.80 -10.13 10.40
N LYS A 71 -9.82 -10.96 10.77
CA LYS A 71 -9.03 -11.72 9.81
C LYS A 71 -9.92 -12.57 8.90
N GLU A 72 -10.99 -13.13 9.46
CA GLU A 72 -11.93 -14.00 8.76
C GLU A 72 -12.74 -13.28 7.67
N ASP A 73 -12.77 -11.94 7.70
CA ASP A 73 -13.44 -11.12 6.68
C ASP A 73 -12.59 -10.97 5.41
N ILE A 74 -11.33 -11.42 5.42
CA ILE A 74 -10.44 -11.42 4.26
C ILE A 74 -10.74 -12.67 3.42
N PRO A 75 -11.06 -12.54 2.12
CA PRO A 75 -11.30 -13.69 1.25
C PRO A 75 -10.10 -14.64 1.22
N SER A 76 -10.36 -15.94 1.32
CA SER A 76 -9.30 -16.97 1.30
C SER A 76 -8.58 -17.07 -0.05
N ASP A 77 -9.18 -16.54 -1.11
CA ASP A 77 -8.61 -16.41 -2.44
C ASP A 77 -8.17 -14.99 -2.79
N TYR A 78 -8.10 -14.10 -1.80
CA TYR A 78 -7.69 -12.72 -2.01
C TYR A 78 -6.30 -12.64 -2.65
N ASN A 79 -6.22 -11.85 -3.72
CA ASN A 79 -4.98 -11.42 -4.34
C ASN A 79 -5.07 -9.93 -4.68
N ILE A 80 -4.10 -9.14 -4.23
CA ILE A 80 -4.08 -7.67 -4.32
C ILE A 80 -4.10 -7.15 -5.76
N THR A 81 -3.61 -7.94 -6.73
CA THR A 81 -3.55 -7.56 -8.14
C THR A 81 -4.85 -7.85 -8.91
N SER A 82 -5.72 -8.71 -8.36
CA SER A 82 -7.03 -9.01 -8.94
C SER A 82 -8.19 -8.45 -8.14
N SER A 83 -7.96 -8.18 -6.84
CA SER A 83 -8.96 -7.62 -5.95
C SER A 83 -9.05 -6.10 -6.09
N GLN A 84 -10.27 -5.62 -5.89
CA GLN A 84 -10.56 -4.21 -5.74
C GLN A 84 -10.29 -3.73 -4.30
N ASP A 85 -10.48 -4.60 -3.31
CA ASP A 85 -10.19 -4.26 -1.93
C ASP A 85 -8.68 -4.28 -1.64
N ARG A 86 -8.27 -3.53 -0.60
CA ARG A 86 -6.92 -3.59 -0.03
C ARG A 86 -7.03 -3.92 1.44
N TYR A 87 -6.21 -4.86 1.88
CA TYR A 87 -6.18 -5.29 3.27
C TYR A 87 -4.79 -5.11 3.85
N LEU A 88 -4.76 -4.71 5.11
CA LEU A 88 -3.59 -4.30 5.85
C LEU A 88 -3.52 -5.05 7.17
N LEU A 89 -2.33 -5.54 7.50
CA LEU A 89 -1.98 -6.03 8.82
C LEU A 89 -1.20 -4.92 9.55
N VAL A 90 -1.61 -4.58 10.77
CA VAL A 90 -0.98 -3.56 11.60
C VAL A 90 -0.43 -4.19 12.87
N PHE A 91 0.81 -3.86 13.21
CA PHE A 91 1.46 -4.24 14.45
C PHE A 91 1.60 -3.04 15.38
N GLY A 92 1.38 -3.27 16.68
CA GLY A 92 1.45 -2.23 17.72
C GLY A 92 0.12 -1.52 17.95
N ASP A 93 0.16 -0.43 18.73
CA ASP A 93 -1.01 0.40 19.02
C ASP A 93 -1.51 1.08 17.73
N PRO A 94 -2.77 0.93 17.31
CA PRO A 94 -3.30 1.58 16.11
C PRO A 94 -3.23 3.11 16.09
N LEU A 95 -3.11 3.77 17.25
CA LEU A 95 -2.88 5.21 17.35
C LEU A 95 -1.43 5.60 17.06
N PHE A 96 -0.49 4.68 17.27
CA PHE A 96 0.94 4.85 17.07
C PHE A 96 1.54 3.54 16.53
N PRO A 97 1.12 3.09 15.33
CA PRO A 97 1.50 1.79 14.80
C PRO A 97 3.02 1.68 14.71
N THR A 98 3.51 0.46 14.90
CA THR A 98 4.93 0.14 14.75
C THR A 98 5.25 -0.30 13.33
N HIS A 99 4.32 -0.99 12.67
CA HIS A 99 4.56 -1.57 11.35
C HIS A 99 3.28 -1.87 10.58
N PHE A 100 3.35 -1.66 9.26
CA PHE A 100 2.34 -2.05 8.29
C PHE A 100 2.83 -3.22 7.43
N ALA A 101 1.93 -4.14 7.15
CA ALA A 101 2.16 -5.18 6.15
C ALA A 101 0.95 -5.30 5.21
N ALA A 102 1.18 -5.00 3.94
CA ALA A 102 0.17 -5.17 2.89
C ALA A 102 -0.16 -6.65 2.74
N ILE A 103 -1.43 -7.02 2.77
CA ILE A 103 -1.82 -8.38 2.39
C ILE A 103 -1.84 -8.43 0.87
N THR A 104 -1.16 -9.42 0.30
CA THR A 104 -0.92 -9.55 -1.14
C THR A 104 -1.56 -10.77 -1.75
N ASP A 105 -1.40 -11.96 -1.17
CA ASP A 105 -2.00 -13.20 -1.67
C ASP A 105 -2.24 -14.18 -0.53
N MET A 106 -3.51 -14.43 -0.17
CA MET A 106 -3.88 -15.32 0.94
C MET A 106 -3.61 -16.80 0.66
N ARG A 107 -3.31 -17.18 -0.58
CA ARG A 107 -2.89 -18.55 -0.96
C ARG A 107 -1.38 -18.74 -0.85
N SER A 108 -0.61 -17.64 -0.71
CA SER A 108 0.83 -17.68 -0.53
C SER A 108 1.21 -18.10 0.89
N ILE A 109 2.31 -18.83 1.03
CA ILE A 109 2.96 -19.08 2.33
C ILE A 109 3.50 -17.79 2.98
N ARG A 110 3.72 -16.76 2.17
CA ARG A 110 4.17 -15.42 2.55
C ARG A 110 3.17 -14.40 2.00
N PRO A 111 2.01 -14.25 2.66
CA PRO A 111 0.91 -13.46 2.12
C PRO A 111 1.10 -11.96 2.37
N PHE A 112 2.10 -11.54 3.14
CA PHE A 112 2.31 -10.15 3.49
C PHE A 112 3.45 -9.56 2.67
N PHE A 113 3.36 -8.29 2.30
CA PHE A 113 4.45 -7.51 1.75
C PHE A 113 4.73 -6.32 2.68
N SER A 114 5.98 -6.16 3.09
CA SER A 114 6.38 -5.08 3.99
C SER A 114 7.88 -4.78 3.88
N LYS A 115 8.31 -3.62 4.41
CA LYS A 115 9.73 -3.30 4.63
C LYS A 115 10.13 -3.56 6.07
N LEU A 116 11.05 -4.48 6.32
CA LEU A 116 11.66 -4.66 7.63
C LEU A 116 12.87 -3.71 7.81
N PRO A 117 13.14 -3.23 9.03
CA PRO A 117 14.22 -2.25 9.27
C PRO A 117 15.58 -2.68 8.75
N PHE A 118 15.97 -3.94 8.92
CA PHE A 118 17.30 -4.45 8.55
C PHE A 118 17.33 -5.33 7.30
N PHE A 119 16.16 -5.66 6.74
CA PHE A 119 16.02 -6.65 5.65
C PHE A 119 15.30 -6.10 4.43
N GLY A 120 15.15 -4.77 4.30
CA GLY A 120 14.50 -4.17 3.14
C GLY A 120 13.05 -4.63 2.95
N SER A 121 12.55 -4.53 1.73
CA SER A 121 11.18 -4.87 1.36
C SER A 121 11.05 -6.27 0.78
N GLY A 122 9.96 -6.95 1.12
CA GLY A 122 9.66 -8.23 0.50
C GLY A 122 8.44 -8.90 1.08
N TYR A 123 8.27 -10.14 0.67
CA TYR A 123 7.18 -10.99 1.13
C TYR A 123 7.53 -11.72 2.42
N ASP A 124 6.59 -11.74 3.35
CA ASP A 124 6.74 -12.31 4.69
C ASP A 124 5.59 -13.23 5.06
N SER A 125 5.88 -14.23 5.88
CA SER A 125 4.90 -15.01 6.61
C SER A 125 4.51 -14.31 7.91
N LEU A 126 3.32 -14.62 8.46
CA LEU A 126 2.91 -14.07 9.75
C LEU A 126 3.91 -14.40 10.87
N LYS A 127 4.57 -15.56 10.76
CA LYS A 127 5.57 -16.00 11.72
C LYS A 127 6.83 -15.12 11.66
N GLU A 128 7.33 -14.83 10.45
CA GLU A 128 8.49 -13.96 10.26
C GLU A 128 8.21 -12.56 10.81
N LEU A 129 7.05 -11.97 10.48
CA LEU A 129 6.67 -10.66 11.00
C LEU A 129 6.55 -10.66 12.53
N LYS A 130 5.88 -11.65 13.12
CA LYS A 130 5.78 -11.77 14.57
C LYS A 130 7.13 -11.91 15.25
N MET A 131 8.06 -12.65 14.64
CA MET A 131 9.41 -12.83 15.21
C MET A 131 10.21 -11.53 15.17
N GLU A 132 10.08 -10.74 14.11
CA GLU A 132 10.75 -9.43 13.99
C GLU A 132 10.34 -8.48 15.12
N PHE A 133 9.05 -8.45 15.45
CA PHE A 133 8.51 -7.54 16.46
C PHE A 133 8.33 -8.16 17.86
N ALA A 134 8.73 -9.42 18.04
CA ALA A 134 8.73 -10.05 19.36
C ALA A 134 9.92 -9.55 20.18
N GLY A 135 9.65 -8.95 21.35
CA GLY A 135 10.69 -8.61 22.32
C GLY A 135 11.45 -7.31 22.09
N VAL A 136 11.07 -6.49 21.09
CA VAL A 136 11.69 -5.16 20.84
C VAL A 136 11.59 -4.25 22.08
N ASP A 137 10.55 -4.40 22.90
CA ASP A 137 10.34 -3.65 24.17
C ASP A 137 10.24 -4.56 25.42
N GLY A 138 10.73 -5.81 25.34
CA GLY A 138 10.61 -6.77 26.45
C GLY A 138 9.19 -7.30 26.71
N GLN A 139 8.21 -6.94 25.88
CA GLN A 139 6.89 -7.58 25.86
C GLN A 139 6.93 -8.90 25.07
N ALA A 140 6.28 -9.93 25.64
CA ALA A 140 6.22 -11.27 25.06
C ALA A 140 5.30 -11.39 23.82
N SER A 141 4.44 -10.39 23.60
CA SER A 141 3.48 -10.35 22.48
C SER A 141 3.25 -8.92 22.03
N ILE A 142 3.33 -8.69 20.73
CA ILE A 142 2.89 -7.46 20.07
C ILE A 142 1.42 -7.60 19.64
N ASP A 143 0.63 -6.55 19.82
CA ASP A 143 -0.75 -6.51 19.36
C ASP A 143 -0.82 -6.45 17.83
N ILE A 144 -1.82 -7.13 17.26
CA ILE A 144 -2.00 -7.26 15.81
C ILE A 144 -3.45 -7.00 15.45
N TYR A 145 -3.64 -6.13 14.47
CA TYR A 145 -4.95 -5.69 14.01
C TYR A 145 -5.06 -5.85 12.48
N TRP A 146 -6.28 -6.07 12.00
CA TRP A 146 -6.56 -6.27 10.58
C TRP A 146 -7.43 -5.13 10.09
N TYR A 147 -7.08 -4.58 8.94
CA TYR A 147 -7.74 -3.42 8.38
C TYR A 147 -8.10 -3.64 6.92
N LYS A 148 -9.19 -3.02 6.50
CA LYS A 148 -9.59 -2.86 5.10
C LYS A 148 -9.52 -1.39 4.73
N TRP A 149 -8.98 -1.09 3.55
CA TRP A 149 -8.99 0.28 3.04
C TRP A 149 -10.42 0.70 2.68
N LYS A 150 -10.90 1.78 3.30
CA LYS A 150 -12.16 2.44 2.95
C LYS A 150 -11.97 3.05 1.57
N ARG A 151 -12.51 2.40 0.56
CA ARG A 151 -12.59 3.02 -0.76
C ARG A 151 -13.36 4.33 -0.64
N PRO A 152 -12.85 5.44 -1.18
CA PRO A 152 -13.71 6.58 -1.47
C PRO A 152 -14.91 6.06 -2.25
N ALA A 153 -16.13 6.44 -1.86
CA ALA A 153 -17.31 6.15 -2.68
C ALA A 153 -16.99 6.56 -4.12
N ALA A 154 -17.17 5.64 -5.07
CA ALA A 154 -16.71 5.79 -6.45
C ALA A 154 -16.88 7.24 -6.91
N LEU A 155 -15.75 7.92 -7.15
CA LEU A 155 -15.77 9.29 -7.63
C LEU A 155 -16.62 9.31 -8.90
N LYS A 156 -17.63 10.18 -8.96
CA LYS A 156 -18.44 10.38 -10.16
C LYS A 156 -17.50 10.51 -11.35
N GLN A 157 -17.76 9.75 -12.42
CA GLN A 157 -17.08 9.91 -13.70
C GLN A 157 -16.94 11.40 -14.03
N VAL A 158 -15.71 11.91 -14.00
CA VAL A 158 -15.42 13.26 -14.48
C VAL A 158 -14.86 13.08 -15.88
N SER A 159 -15.60 13.55 -16.89
CA SER A 159 -15.08 13.63 -18.25
C SER A 159 -14.12 14.81 -18.33
N ALA A 160 -12.91 14.55 -18.81
CA ALA A 160 -11.98 15.62 -19.16
C ALA A 160 -12.05 15.85 -20.67
N LYS A 161 -12.18 17.12 -21.08
CA LYS A 161 -12.08 17.55 -22.48
C LYS A 161 -10.71 18.16 -22.68
N ILE A 162 -9.92 17.59 -23.57
CA ILE A 162 -8.68 18.20 -24.05
C ILE A 162 -9.01 18.96 -25.33
N TYR A 163 -8.64 20.23 -25.39
CA TYR A 163 -8.76 21.07 -26.57
C TYR A 163 -7.37 21.23 -27.19
N THR A 164 -7.24 20.87 -28.46
CA THR A 164 -6.05 21.21 -29.25
C THR A 164 -6.45 22.29 -30.24
N ILE A 165 -5.89 23.48 -30.06
CA ILE A 165 -6.14 24.65 -30.92
C ILE A 165 -4.96 24.76 -31.89
N ARG A 166 -5.26 24.81 -33.18
CA ARG A 166 -4.27 25.00 -34.25
C ARG A 166 -4.11 26.49 -34.58
N ASP A 167 -2.99 26.85 -35.17
CA ASP A 167 -2.62 28.26 -35.45
C ASP A 167 -3.58 28.98 -36.42
N ASP A 168 -4.41 28.24 -37.15
CA ASP A 168 -5.47 28.74 -38.04
C ASP A 168 -6.80 29.03 -37.32
N GLY A 169 -6.85 28.81 -36.00
CA GLY A 169 -8.04 29.00 -35.16
C GLY A 169 -9.00 27.82 -35.15
N ASP A 170 -8.68 26.73 -35.86
CA ASP A 170 -9.46 25.49 -35.82
C ASP A 170 -9.10 24.69 -34.56
N TYR A 171 -10.07 23.95 -34.00
CA TYR A 171 -9.83 23.17 -32.78
C TYR A 171 -10.38 21.76 -32.86
N GLU A 172 -9.67 20.85 -32.19
CA GLU A 172 -10.05 19.45 -32.05
C GLU A 172 -10.34 19.16 -30.58
N VAL A 173 -11.46 18.49 -30.31
CA VAL A 173 -11.87 18.10 -28.95
C VAL A 173 -11.75 16.60 -28.80
N MET A 174 -10.91 16.17 -27.87
CA MET A 174 -10.86 14.78 -27.44
C MET A 174 -11.49 14.64 -26.06
N GLU A 175 -12.56 13.85 -25.98
CA GLU A 175 -13.21 13.47 -24.72
C GLU A 175 -12.56 12.20 -24.18
N TYR A 176 -11.88 12.33 -23.05
CA TYR A 176 -11.37 11.17 -22.31
C TYR A 176 -12.25 10.90 -21.09
N LYS A 177 -12.63 9.63 -20.95
CA LYS A 177 -13.26 9.11 -19.74
C LYS A 177 -12.18 8.41 -18.92
N TYR A 178 -11.78 9.03 -17.83
CA TYR A 178 -10.94 8.37 -16.84
C TYR A 178 -11.83 7.60 -15.86
N ALA A 179 -11.43 6.37 -15.54
CA ALA A 179 -11.72 5.77 -14.26
C ALA A 179 -10.43 5.93 -13.45
N ASN A 180 -10.46 6.76 -12.41
CA ASN A 180 -9.39 6.80 -11.42
C ASN A 180 -9.61 5.65 -10.43
#